data_AF-A0A7W8QZC3-F1
#
_entry.id   AF-A0A7W8QZC3-F1
#
_cell.length_a   1.000
_cell.length_b   1.000
_cell.length_c   1.000
_cell.angle_alpha   90.00
_cell.angle_beta   90.00
_cell.angle_gamma   90.00
#
_symmetry.space_group_name_H-M   'P 1'
#
loop_
_entity.id
_entity.type
_entity.pdbx_description
1 polymer ?
#
loop_
_entity_poly.entity_id
_entity_poly.type
_entity_poly.pdbx_seq_one_letter_code
_entity_poly.pdbx_strand_id
1 'polypeptide(L)'
;MDKKEYFEISRQQKVTPRCPILNICQRRAMTIYFFSYADMKKGQDFEKVLNNAGELSSDYLKNKIEVQGESPTIIKGGSSMYFSNMCPEICLFEGAHSPMGFSTNCTSGDWDKYRTSNPNRVIEEGHYSQCPEYSKYIFNRKIKSGKPQRTSIPNLSKVRAELQQEINSKCPFCLGTDVGHFQIHHIDEDPSNNGMDNLFLLCPTCHSKITKGDISLGQVISVKAKITKTNS
;
A
#
# COMPACT_ATOMS: atom_id res chain seq x y z
N MET A 1 16.95 9.78 16.98
CA MET A 1 15.68 10.29 16.44
C MET A 1 14.66 10.47 17.56
N ASP A 2 14.34 11.73 17.84
CA ASP A 2 13.31 12.11 18.81
C ASP A 2 11.90 12.15 18.19
N LYS A 3 10.88 12.48 18.99
CA LYS A 3 9.48 12.58 18.50
C LYS A 3 9.30 13.66 17.44
N LYS A 4 10.01 14.78 17.54
CA LYS A 4 9.87 15.91 16.61
C LYS A 4 10.44 15.54 15.25
N GLU A 5 11.64 14.96 15.23
CA GLU A 5 12.30 14.45 14.04
C GLU A 5 11.45 13.34 13.38
N TYR A 6 10.85 12.45 14.18
CA TYR A 6 9.96 11.40 13.67
C TYR A 6 8.76 11.97 12.89
N PHE A 7 8.07 12.95 13.47
CA PHE A 7 6.93 13.59 12.81
C PHE A 7 7.34 14.44 11.61
N GLU A 8 8.55 14.99 11.62
CA GLU A 8 9.09 15.70 10.46
C GLU A 8 9.27 14.76 9.26
N ILE A 9 9.81 13.55 9.47
CA ILE A 9 9.91 12.53 8.43
C ILE A 9 8.52 12.16 7.90
N SER A 10 7.54 11.97 8.78
CA SER A 10 6.15 11.70 8.37
C SER A 10 5.60 12.80 7.45
N ARG A 11 5.84 14.07 7.81
CA ARG A 11 5.41 15.24 7.03
C ARG A 11 6.07 15.28 5.65
N GLN A 12 7.39 15.11 5.59
CA GLN A 12 8.17 15.15 4.35
C GLN A 12 7.75 14.04 3.38
N GLN A 13 7.46 12.86 3.91
CA GLN A 13 7.03 11.70 3.11
C GLN A 13 5.53 11.70 2.80
N LYS A 14 4.77 12.69 3.29
CA LYS A 14 3.31 12.78 3.14
C LYS A 14 2.58 11.52 3.63
N VAL A 15 3.05 10.95 4.73
CA VAL A 15 2.44 9.81 5.41
C VAL A 15 1.80 10.25 6.73
N THR A 16 1.02 9.35 7.36
CA THR A 16 0.40 9.63 8.66
C THR A 16 1.47 9.88 9.75
N PRO A 17 1.16 10.61 10.84
CA PRO A 17 2.16 10.85 11.90
C PRO A 17 2.59 9.58 12.65
N ARG A 18 1.78 8.52 12.56
CA ARG A 18 1.96 7.22 13.20
C ARG A 18 1.66 6.11 12.22
N CYS A 19 2.21 4.94 12.48
CA CYS A 19 2.00 3.75 11.69
C CYS A 19 0.50 3.35 11.68
N PRO A 20 -0.15 3.25 10.51
CA PRO A 20 -1.58 2.96 10.44
C PRO A 20 -1.93 1.49 10.73
N ILE A 21 -0.92 0.63 10.88
CA ILE A 21 -1.10 -0.82 11.07
C ILE A 21 -0.68 -1.30 12.48
N LEU A 22 -0.48 -0.40 13.45
CA LEU A 22 -0.03 -0.77 14.80
C LEU A 22 -0.87 -1.89 15.42
N ASN A 23 -2.19 -1.75 15.35
CA ASN A 23 -3.13 -2.67 16.01
C ASN A 23 -3.21 -4.06 15.35
N ILE A 24 -2.57 -4.25 14.20
CA ILE A 24 -2.57 -5.50 13.43
C ILE A 24 -1.15 -5.96 13.05
N CYS A 25 -0.10 -5.26 13.49
CA CYS A 25 1.27 -5.55 13.11
C CYS A 25 1.91 -6.57 14.06
N GLN A 26 2.34 -7.71 13.53
CA GLN A 26 2.99 -8.75 14.33
C GLN A 26 4.32 -8.29 14.92
N ARG A 27 5.11 -7.50 14.18
CA ARG A 27 6.38 -6.94 14.67
C ARG A 27 6.18 -6.10 15.93
N ARG A 28 5.18 -5.22 15.94
CA ARG A 28 4.83 -4.41 17.13
C ARG A 28 4.47 -5.32 18.31
N ALA A 29 3.58 -6.29 18.09
CA ALA A 29 3.17 -7.24 19.13
C ALA A 29 4.37 -8.00 19.72
N MET A 30 5.23 -8.56 18.86
CA MET A 30 6.45 -9.25 19.30
C MET A 30 7.40 -8.33 20.07
N THR A 31 7.56 -7.08 19.65
CA THR A 31 8.39 -6.11 20.39
C THR A 31 7.85 -5.85 21.80
N ILE A 32 6.53 -5.65 21.96
CA ILE A 32 5.88 -5.52 23.28
C ILE A 32 6.13 -6.77 24.12
N TYR A 33 5.92 -7.95 23.53
CA TYR A 33 6.18 -9.22 24.21
C TYR A 33 7.63 -9.33 24.69
N PHE A 34 8.60 -9.03 23.82
CA PHE A 34 10.02 -9.13 24.15
C PHE A 34 10.47 -8.16 25.24
N PHE A 35 9.98 -6.93 25.22
CA PHE A 35 10.39 -5.93 26.20
C PHE A 35 9.67 -6.05 27.55
N SER A 36 8.41 -6.48 27.56
CA SER A 36 7.61 -6.47 28.79
C SER A 36 7.34 -7.85 29.39
N TYR A 37 7.29 -8.92 28.59
CA TYR A 37 6.72 -10.20 29.04
C TYR A 37 7.66 -11.41 28.90
N ALA A 38 8.68 -11.33 28.04
CA ALA A 38 9.51 -12.48 27.69
C ALA A 38 10.26 -13.10 28.88
N ASP A 39 10.63 -12.32 29.89
CA ASP A 39 11.29 -12.86 31.09
C ASP A 39 10.34 -13.66 31.99
N MET A 40 9.05 -13.30 32.03
CA MET A 40 8.04 -13.92 32.90
C MET A 40 7.33 -15.11 32.26
N LYS A 41 7.27 -15.17 30.93
CA LYS A 41 6.43 -16.12 30.18
C LYS A 41 7.20 -16.88 29.10
N LYS A 42 8.46 -17.25 29.39
CA LYS A 42 9.33 -18.01 28.47
C LYS A 42 8.63 -19.27 27.94
N GLY A 43 8.70 -19.47 26.62
CA GLY A 43 8.14 -20.64 25.94
C GLY A 43 6.62 -20.61 25.74
N GLN A 44 5.92 -19.56 26.17
CA GLN A 44 4.50 -19.39 25.87
C GLN A 44 4.29 -18.72 24.52
N ASP A 45 3.13 -18.99 23.93
CA ASP A 45 2.65 -18.30 22.74
C ASP A 45 2.45 -16.81 23.06
N PHE A 46 3.19 -15.94 22.37
CA PHE A 46 3.16 -14.50 22.63
C PHE A 46 1.78 -13.89 22.35
N GLU A 47 1.03 -14.40 21.37
CA GLU A 47 -0.30 -13.89 21.03
C GLU A 47 -1.25 -14.13 22.21
N LYS A 48 -1.19 -15.31 22.84
CA LYS A 48 -1.99 -15.61 24.04
C LYS A 48 -1.61 -14.71 25.22
N VAL A 49 -0.32 -14.49 25.44
CA VAL A 49 0.17 -13.64 26.55
C VAL A 49 -0.34 -12.21 26.38
N LEU A 50 -0.21 -11.64 25.19
CA LEU A 50 -0.63 -10.27 24.91
C LEU A 50 -2.15 -10.11 24.89
N ASN A 51 -2.88 -11.11 24.39
CA ASN A 51 -4.34 -11.10 24.42
C ASN A 51 -4.88 -11.10 25.86
N ASN A 52 -4.29 -11.92 26.74
CA ASN A 52 -4.65 -11.95 28.16
C ASN A 52 -4.30 -10.66 28.90
N ALA A 53 -3.27 -9.94 28.43
CA ALA A 53 -2.87 -8.64 28.96
C ALA A 53 -3.72 -7.48 28.40
N GLY A 54 -4.56 -7.72 27.39
CA GLY A 54 -5.35 -6.66 26.73
C GLY A 54 -4.55 -5.79 25.76
N GLU A 55 -3.38 -6.25 25.31
CA GLU A 55 -2.46 -5.48 24.44
C GLU A 55 -2.77 -5.64 22.93
N LEU A 56 -3.58 -6.64 22.59
CA LEU A 56 -4.02 -6.92 21.22
C LEU A 56 -5.44 -6.43 20.98
N SER A 57 -5.66 -5.86 19.80
CA SER A 57 -7.02 -5.56 19.32
C SER A 57 -7.81 -6.86 19.10
N SER A 58 -9.13 -6.80 19.29
CA SER A 58 -10.06 -7.90 19.00
C SER A 58 -9.95 -8.41 17.55
N ASP A 59 -9.63 -7.50 16.62
CA ASP A 59 -9.45 -7.80 15.20
C ASP A 59 -8.02 -8.25 14.83
N TYR A 60 -7.10 -8.34 15.79
CA TYR A 60 -5.68 -8.63 15.53
C TYR A 60 -5.50 -9.94 14.78
N LEU A 61 -5.99 -11.06 15.32
CA LEU A 61 -5.77 -12.39 14.72
C LEU A 61 -6.34 -12.51 13.30
N LYS A 62 -7.46 -11.83 13.05
CA LYS A 62 -8.15 -11.86 11.75
C LYS A 62 -7.39 -11.06 10.68
N ASN A 63 -6.79 -9.94 11.06
CA ASN A 63 -6.20 -8.98 10.13
C ASN A 63 -4.68 -8.87 10.26
N LYS A 64 -4.04 -9.78 11.00
CA LYS A 64 -2.62 -9.67 11.34
C LYS A 64 -1.76 -9.59 10.08
N ILE A 65 -0.84 -8.64 10.11
CA ILE A 65 0.25 -8.55 9.15
C ILE A 65 1.43 -9.26 9.79
N GLU A 66 1.72 -10.44 9.27
CA GLU A 66 2.84 -11.24 9.73
C GLU A 66 4.16 -10.51 9.50
N VAL A 67 5.15 -10.83 10.34
CA VAL A 67 6.51 -10.30 10.21
C VAL A 67 7.04 -10.58 8.80
N GLN A 68 7.60 -9.56 8.17
CA GLN A 68 8.23 -9.64 6.86
C GLN A 68 9.74 -9.41 7.01
N GLY A 69 10.57 -10.27 6.41
CA GLY A 69 12.02 -10.19 6.53
C GLY A 69 12.52 -10.73 7.88
N GLU A 70 13.48 -10.04 8.48
CA GLU A 70 14.08 -10.48 9.74
C GLU A 70 13.14 -10.32 10.93
N SER A 71 13.11 -11.36 11.78
CA SER A 71 12.27 -11.36 12.98
C SER A 71 12.88 -10.54 14.11
N PRO A 72 12.06 -9.88 14.94
CA PRO A 72 12.56 -9.21 16.14
C PRO A 72 13.27 -10.21 17.02
N THR A 73 14.47 -9.84 17.49
CA THR A 73 15.31 -10.72 18.28
C THR A 73 15.80 -9.97 19.51
N ILE A 74 15.81 -10.65 20.66
CA ILE A 74 16.38 -10.13 21.89
C ILE A 74 17.26 -11.19 22.54
N ILE A 75 18.45 -10.78 22.96
CA ILE A 75 19.39 -11.58 23.74
C ILE A 75 19.61 -10.81 25.03
N LYS A 76 19.25 -11.41 26.17
CA LYS A 76 19.33 -10.76 27.47
C LYS A 76 20.05 -11.65 28.48
N GLY A 77 21.04 -11.07 29.14
CA GLY A 77 21.73 -11.63 30.30
C GLY A 77 21.61 -10.71 31.51
N GLY A 78 22.17 -11.12 32.65
CA GLY A 78 22.16 -10.30 33.87
C GLY A 78 23.05 -9.04 33.78
N SER A 79 23.92 -8.94 32.79
CA SER A 79 24.89 -7.84 32.64
C SER A 79 24.83 -7.12 31.29
N SER A 80 24.15 -7.68 30.31
CA SER A 80 24.06 -7.12 28.98
C SER A 80 22.75 -7.52 28.30
N MET A 81 22.32 -6.72 27.35
CA MET A 81 21.15 -6.95 26.52
C MET A 81 21.45 -6.46 25.11
N TYR A 82 21.00 -7.18 24.11
CA TYR A 82 21.02 -6.78 22.71
C TYR A 82 19.66 -7.06 22.11
N PHE A 83 19.15 -6.14 21.32
CA PHE A 83 17.95 -6.36 20.52
C PHE A 83 18.13 -5.82 19.11
N SER A 84 17.42 -6.43 18.17
CA SER A 84 17.40 -6.03 16.77
C SER A 84 16.03 -6.23 16.14
N ASN A 85 15.81 -5.53 15.03
CA ASN A 85 14.61 -5.65 14.20
C ASN A 85 13.30 -5.36 14.96
N MET A 86 13.36 -4.52 15.99
CA MET A 86 12.20 -4.14 16.79
C MET A 86 11.33 -3.10 16.07
N CYS A 87 10.07 -3.00 16.47
CA CYS A 87 9.19 -1.95 15.99
C CYS A 87 9.70 -0.57 16.47
N PRO A 88 9.98 0.38 15.56
CA PRO A 88 10.55 1.67 15.92
C PRO A 88 9.64 2.55 16.79
N GLU A 89 8.35 2.26 16.80
CA GLU A 89 7.36 3.07 17.54
C GLU A 89 7.26 2.72 19.03
N ILE A 90 7.69 1.54 19.45
CA ILE A 90 7.51 1.10 20.84
C ILE A 90 8.34 1.98 21.78
N CYS A 91 9.64 2.09 21.55
CA CYS A 91 10.53 2.87 22.42
C CYS A 91 10.19 4.37 22.42
N LEU A 92 9.64 4.87 21.31
CA LEU A 92 9.33 6.29 21.15
C LEU A 92 7.97 6.67 21.75
N PHE A 93 6.95 5.83 21.60
CA PHE A 93 5.57 6.21 21.89
C PHE A 93 4.89 5.34 22.94
N GLU A 94 5.40 4.14 23.21
CA GLU A 94 4.83 3.17 24.15
C GLU A 94 5.79 2.98 25.31
N GLY A 95 6.01 4.06 26.07
CA GLY A 95 7.01 4.10 27.15
C GLY A 95 6.82 3.02 28.22
N ALA A 96 5.59 2.51 28.41
CA ALA A 96 5.30 1.40 29.31
C ALA A 96 5.97 0.07 28.88
N HIS A 97 6.25 -0.07 27.58
CA HIS A 97 6.90 -1.24 26.99
C HIS A 97 8.33 -0.95 26.53
N SER A 98 8.84 0.26 26.76
CA SER A 98 10.21 0.59 26.37
C SER A 98 11.21 -0.06 27.33
N PRO A 99 12.30 -0.68 26.83
CA PRO A 99 13.34 -1.19 27.70
C PRO A 99 14.00 -0.04 28.47
N MET A 100 14.35 -0.29 29.74
CA MET A 100 14.90 0.72 30.63
C MET A 100 16.10 1.44 29.97
N GLY A 101 16.06 2.77 29.95
CA GLY A 101 17.12 3.59 29.39
C GLY A 101 17.04 3.86 27.88
N PHE A 102 16.07 3.27 27.17
CA PHE A 102 15.73 3.63 25.80
C PHE A 102 14.46 4.50 25.81
N SER A 103 14.56 5.73 25.32
CA SER A 103 13.43 6.67 25.22
C SER A 103 13.33 7.37 23.86
N THR A 104 14.23 7.03 22.96
CA THR A 104 14.28 7.50 21.58
C THR A 104 13.82 6.39 20.66
N ASN A 105 13.55 6.75 19.40
CA ASN A 105 13.31 5.77 18.35
C ASN A 105 14.51 4.84 18.23
N CYS A 106 14.29 3.53 18.31
CA CYS A 106 15.30 2.53 18.00
C CYS A 106 14.66 1.25 17.48
N THR A 107 15.26 0.68 16.44
CA THR A 107 14.95 -0.67 15.93
C THR A 107 15.96 -1.68 16.46
N SER A 108 17.19 -1.24 16.71
CA SER A 108 18.28 -2.05 17.24
C SER A 108 19.06 -1.28 18.29
N GLY A 109 19.47 -1.96 19.35
CA GLY A 109 20.15 -1.34 20.47
C GLY A 109 20.72 -2.36 21.43
N ASP A 110 21.57 -1.88 22.32
CA ASP A 110 22.21 -2.74 23.29
C ASP A 110 22.45 -2.00 24.61
N TRP A 111 22.38 -2.76 25.71
CA TRP A 111 22.74 -2.33 27.04
C TRP A 111 23.89 -3.16 27.56
N ASP A 112 24.86 -2.52 28.21
CA ASP A 112 25.98 -3.19 28.86
C ASP A 112 26.35 -2.46 30.15
N LYS A 113 26.25 -3.16 31.29
CA LYS A 113 26.54 -2.59 32.61
C LYS A 113 28.01 -2.20 32.79
N TYR A 114 28.92 -2.78 31.99
CA TYR A 114 30.35 -2.53 32.11
C TYR A 114 30.82 -1.33 31.26
N ARG A 115 29.93 -0.71 30.47
CA ARG A 115 30.26 0.52 29.76
C ARG A 115 30.26 1.71 30.70
N THR A 116 31.41 2.36 30.77
CA THR A 116 31.63 3.57 31.58
C THR A 116 30.83 4.77 31.06
N SER A 117 30.58 4.84 29.74
CA SER A 117 29.77 5.88 29.10
C SER A 117 28.69 5.25 28.23
N ASN A 118 27.48 5.83 28.27
CA ASN A 118 26.33 5.39 27.49
C ASN A 118 26.06 3.88 27.63
N PRO A 119 25.66 3.42 28.83
CA PRO A 119 25.37 2.00 29.05
C PRO A 119 24.25 1.51 28.13
N ASN A 120 23.34 2.40 27.70
CA ASN A 120 22.36 2.14 26.65
C ASN A 120 22.84 2.78 25.34
N ARG A 121 23.06 1.98 24.31
CA ARG A 121 23.46 2.44 22.98
C ARG A 121 22.36 2.10 21.99
N VAL A 122 21.88 3.12 21.28
CA VAL A 122 21.06 2.95 20.09
C VAL A 122 22.01 2.62 18.93
N ILE A 123 21.81 1.45 18.32
CA ILE A 123 22.61 1.01 17.16
C ILE A 123 21.94 1.49 15.87
N GLU A 124 20.61 1.38 15.81
CA GLU A 124 19.84 1.68 14.62
C GLU A 124 18.51 2.33 14.99
N GLU A 125 18.11 3.29 14.18
CA GLU A 125 16.85 4.01 14.26
C GLU A 125 16.10 3.81 12.94
N GLY A 126 14.76 3.82 12.98
CA GLY A 126 13.99 3.64 11.77
C GLY A 126 12.64 4.34 11.83
N HIS A 127 12.13 4.82 10.70
CA HIS A 127 10.76 5.33 10.64
C HIS A 127 9.82 4.20 10.20
N TYR A 128 8.56 4.19 10.67
CA TYR A 128 7.64 3.10 10.33
C TYR A 128 7.41 2.96 8.82
N SER A 129 7.58 4.04 8.06
CA SER A 129 7.42 4.03 6.60
C SER A 129 8.49 3.21 5.87
N GLN A 130 9.64 2.96 6.52
CA GLN A 130 10.72 2.11 6.01
C GLN A 130 10.51 0.64 6.39
N CYS A 131 9.49 0.35 7.18
CA CYS A 131 9.21 -0.97 7.72
C CYS A 131 8.70 -1.94 6.63
N PRO A 132 9.19 -3.19 6.57
CA PRO A 132 8.71 -4.20 5.63
C PRO A 132 7.19 -4.46 5.71
N GLU A 133 6.63 -4.50 6.92
CA GLU A 133 5.20 -4.72 7.13
C GLU A 133 4.34 -3.56 6.59
N TYR A 134 4.82 -2.32 6.73
CA TYR A 134 4.16 -1.16 6.17
C TYR A 134 4.21 -1.16 4.64
N SER A 135 5.36 -1.55 4.07
CA SER A 135 5.52 -1.70 2.62
C SER A 135 4.54 -2.74 2.06
N LYS A 136 4.40 -3.89 2.73
CA LYS A 136 3.40 -4.92 2.40
C LYS A 136 1.97 -4.39 2.52
N TYR A 137 1.65 -3.64 3.57
CA TYR A 137 0.34 -3.03 3.75
C TYR A 137 -0.03 -2.10 2.59
N ILE A 138 0.87 -1.19 2.21
CA ILE A 138 0.65 -0.26 1.10
C ILE A 138 0.52 -1.00 -0.23
N PHE A 139 1.37 -2.00 -0.47
CA PHE A 139 1.29 -2.83 -1.67
C PHE A 139 -0.05 -3.56 -1.79
N ASN A 140 -0.49 -4.24 -0.72
CA ASN A 140 -1.77 -4.93 -0.69
C ASN A 140 -2.95 -3.97 -0.83
N ARG A 141 -2.86 -2.77 -0.25
CA ARG A 141 -3.89 -1.74 -0.42
C ARG A 141 -3.96 -1.27 -1.88
N LYS A 142 -2.82 -1.08 -2.55
CA LYS A 142 -2.76 -0.75 -3.98
C LYS A 142 -3.38 -1.83 -4.85
N ILE A 143 -3.15 -3.11 -4.55
CA ILE A 143 -3.79 -4.24 -5.23
C ILE A 143 -5.31 -4.22 -5.02
N LYS A 144 -5.78 -4.03 -3.79
CA LYS A 144 -7.23 -3.93 -3.52
C LYS A 144 -7.88 -2.72 -4.20
N SER A 145 -7.12 -1.66 -4.44
CA SER A 145 -7.58 -0.46 -5.15
C SER A 145 -7.40 -0.50 -6.68
N GLY A 146 -6.95 -1.60 -7.29
CA GLY A 146 -6.78 -1.69 -8.75
C GLY A 146 -7.22 -3.05 -9.30
N LYS A 147 -8.04 -3.19 -10.34
CA LYS A 147 -8.82 -2.26 -11.19
C LYS A 147 -10.31 -2.49 -10.88
N PRO A 148 -11.25 -1.58 -11.21
CA PRO A 148 -12.65 -1.98 -11.34
C PRO A 148 -12.68 -3.26 -12.18
N GLN A 149 -13.36 -4.32 -11.70
CA GLN A 149 -13.67 -5.43 -12.58
C GLN A 149 -14.36 -4.80 -13.78
N ARG A 150 -13.74 -4.89 -14.96
CA ARG A 150 -14.38 -4.40 -16.18
C ARG A 150 -15.70 -5.14 -16.27
N THR A 151 -16.80 -4.41 -16.08
CA THR A 151 -18.12 -4.91 -16.44
C THR A 151 -18.02 -5.32 -17.90
N SER A 152 -18.26 -6.60 -18.18
CA SER A 152 -18.31 -7.08 -19.55
C SER A 152 -19.34 -6.25 -20.31
N ILE A 153 -18.97 -5.70 -21.46
CA ILE A 153 -19.94 -5.04 -22.35
C ILE A 153 -20.95 -6.13 -22.77
N PRO A 154 -22.23 -6.01 -22.41
CA PRO A 154 -23.22 -7.01 -22.82
C PRO A 154 -23.30 -7.05 -24.34
N ASN A 155 -23.38 -8.25 -24.91
CA ASN A 155 -23.42 -8.46 -26.37
C ASN A 155 -22.24 -7.82 -27.13
N LEU A 156 -21.03 -7.92 -26.58
CA LEU A 156 -19.80 -7.33 -27.14
C LEU A 156 -19.66 -7.50 -28.67
N SER A 157 -19.99 -8.69 -29.22
CA SER A 157 -19.91 -8.94 -30.66
C SER A 157 -20.85 -8.04 -31.47
N LYS A 158 -22.06 -7.79 -30.98
CA LYS A 158 -23.06 -6.92 -31.61
C LYS A 158 -22.63 -5.46 -31.51
N VAL A 159 -22.27 -5.02 -30.30
CA VAL A 159 -21.78 -3.66 -30.04
C VAL A 159 -20.57 -3.34 -30.93
N ARG A 160 -19.62 -4.27 -31.03
CA ARG A 160 -18.44 -4.10 -31.88
C ARG A 160 -18.81 -4.00 -33.36
N ALA A 161 -19.76 -4.80 -33.84
CA ALA A 161 -20.23 -4.74 -35.23
C ALA A 161 -20.90 -3.39 -35.54
N GLU A 162 -21.75 -2.89 -34.65
CA GLU A 162 -22.42 -1.58 -34.79
C GLU A 162 -21.40 -0.44 -34.79
N LEU A 163 -20.44 -0.42 -33.86
CA LEU A 163 -19.38 0.59 -33.83
C LEU A 163 -18.46 0.51 -35.06
N GLN A 164 -18.21 -0.69 -35.58
CA GLN A 164 -17.42 -0.87 -36.80
C GLN A 164 -18.14 -0.33 -38.04
N GLN A 165 -19.45 -0.52 -38.13
CA GLN A 165 -20.28 0.09 -39.16
C GLN A 165 -20.29 1.62 -39.04
N GLU A 166 -20.45 2.14 -37.81
CA GLU A 166 -20.46 3.58 -37.54
C GLU A 166 -19.21 4.30 -38.09
N ILE A 167 -18.03 3.70 -37.91
CA ILE A 167 -16.75 4.28 -38.38
C ILE A 167 -16.38 3.87 -39.82
N ASN A 168 -17.27 3.20 -40.55
CA ASN A 168 -17.01 2.65 -41.89
C ASN A 168 -15.72 1.83 -41.97
N SER A 169 -15.45 1.02 -40.93
CA SER A 169 -14.25 0.17 -40.82
C SER A 169 -12.91 0.91 -40.98
N LYS A 170 -12.87 2.22 -40.67
CA LYS A 170 -11.63 3.02 -40.68
C LYS A 170 -11.48 3.76 -39.36
N CYS A 171 -10.24 3.89 -38.88
CA CYS A 171 -9.99 4.68 -37.69
C CYS A 171 -10.35 6.16 -37.94
N PRO A 172 -11.21 6.79 -37.13
CA PRO A 172 -11.65 8.17 -37.33
C PRO A 172 -10.55 9.24 -37.24
N PHE A 173 -9.42 8.92 -36.62
CA PHE A 173 -8.33 9.87 -36.40
C PHE A 173 -7.16 9.70 -37.38
N CYS A 174 -6.82 8.46 -37.71
CA CYS A 174 -5.65 8.16 -38.53
C CYS A 174 -5.97 7.40 -39.82
N LEU A 175 -7.25 7.13 -40.09
CA LEU A 175 -7.76 6.42 -41.28
C LEU A 175 -7.20 5.01 -41.50
N GLY A 176 -6.57 4.43 -40.49
CA GLY A 176 -6.07 3.05 -40.55
C GLY A 176 -7.21 2.05 -40.78
N THR A 177 -6.92 0.97 -41.51
CA THR A 177 -7.90 -0.04 -41.96
C THR A 177 -7.71 -1.40 -41.28
N ASP A 178 -6.81 -1.50 -40.30
CA ASP A 178 -6.52 -2.75 -39.59
C ASP A 178 -7.55 -3.03 -38.48
N VAL A 179 -8.78 -3.33 -38.92
CA VAL A 179 -9.95 -3.42 -38.04
C VAL A 179 -9.86 -4.58 -37.04
N GLY A 180 -9.08 -5.62 -37.36
CA GLY A 180 -8.88 -6.79 -36.50
C GLY A 180 -8.32 -6.41 -35.12
N HIS A 181 -7.53 -5.35 -35.05
CA HIS A 181 -6.88 -4.89 -33.82
C HIS A 181 -7.56 -3.70 -33.14
N PHE A 182 -8.74 -3.27 -33.61
CA PHE A 182 -9.39 -2.12 -33.01
C PHE A 182 -9.90 -2.43 -31.58
N GLN A 183 -9.90 -1.40 -30.75
CA GLN A 183 -10.24 -1.44 -29.33
C GLN A 183 -11.40 -0.49 -29.07
N ILE A 184 -12.33 -0.90 -28.19
CA ILE A 184 -13.43 -0.05 -27.73
C ILE A 184 -12.89 0.86 -26.62
N HIS A 185 -13.12 2.16 -26.79
CA HIS A 185 -12.82 3.21 -25.83
C HIS A 185 -14.12 3.76 -25.25
N HIS A 186 -14.20 3.87 -23.93
CA HIS A 186 -15.24 4.61 -23.22
C HIS A 186 -14.84 6.08 -23.14
N ILE A 187 -15.63 6.99 -23.71
CA ILE A 187 -15.31 8.41 -23.81
C ILE A 187 -15.25 9.07 -22.43
N ASP A 188 -16.11 8.66 -21.51
CA ASP A 188 -16.14 9.12 -20.11
C ASP A 188 -15.16 8.39 -19.17
N GLU A 189 -14.36 7.46 -19.70
CA GLU A 189 -13.46 6.58 -18.94
C GLU A 189 -14.15 5.67 -17.91
N ASP A 190 -15.49 5.55 -17.93
CA ASP A 190 -16.27 4.69 -17.03
C ASP A 190 -16.69 3.37 -17.73
N PRO A 191 -16.10 2.21 -17.37
CA PRO A 191 -16.45 0.91 -17.96
C PRO A 191 -17.87 0.41 -17.66
N SER A 192 -18.62 1.09 -16.79
CA SER A 192 -20.01 0.76 -16.50
C SER A 192 -21.00 1.42 -17.49
N ASN A 193 -20.58 2.50 -18.16
CA ASN A 193 -21.42 3.24 -19.10
C ASN A 193 -21.28 2.71 -20.54
N ASN A 194 -22.09 1.71 -20.88
CA ASN A 194 -22.02 1.01 -22.18
C ASN A 194 -22.96 1.59 -23.26
N GLY A 195 -23.37 2.86 -23.14
CA GLY A 195 -24.16 3.55 -24.16
C GLY A 195 -23.38 3.69 -25.47
N MET A 196 -24.03 3.47 -26.62
CA MET A 196 -23.38 3.52 -27.94
C MET A 196 -22.80 4.90 -28.28
N ASP A 197 -23.37 5.95 -27.70
CA ASP A 197 -22.88 7.33 -27.73
C ASP A 197 -21.60 7.53 -26.91
N ASN A 198 -21.42 6.75 -25.83
CA ASN A 198 -20.23 6.76 -24.98
C ASN A 198 -19.12 5.80 -25.45
N LEU A 199 -19.43 4.85 -26.34
CA LEU A 199 -18.46 3.90 -26.87
C LEU A 199 -17.85 4.36 -28.19
N PHE A 200 -16.55 4.14 -28.38
CA PHE A 200 -15.87 4.51 -29.60
C PHE A 200 -14.81 3.49 -30.03
N LEU A 201 -14.90 3.01 -31.26
CA LEU A 201 -14.00 1.97 -31.79
C LEU A 201 -12.79 2.60 -32.50
N LEU A 202 -11.58 2.30 -32.03
CA LEU A 202 -10.35 2.98 -32.43
C LEU A 202 -9.19 1.99 -32.65
N CYS A 203 -8.20 2.37 -33.45
CA CYS A 203 -6.95 1.61 -33.52
C CYS A 203 -6.14 1.73 -32.21
N PRO A 204 -5.25 0.77 -31.89
CA PRO A 204 -4.46 0.79 -30.65
C PRO A 204 -3.63 2.08 -30.47
N THR A 205 -3.13 2.63 -31.57
CA THR A 205 -2.32 3.86 -31.56
C THR A 205 -3.14 5.07 -31.14
N CYS A 206 -4.32 5.26 -31.74
CA CYS A 206 -5.19 6.39 -31.40
C CYS A 206 -5.80 6.21 -30.00
N HIS A 207 -6.16 4.99 -29.62
CA HIS A 207 -6.59 4.68 -28.26
C HIS A 207 -5.52 5.08 -27.24
N SER A 208 -4.24 4.74 -27.49
CA SER A 208 -3.13 5.13 -26.62
C SER A 208 -2.95 6.65 -26.54
N LYS A 209 -3.05 7.35 -27.67
CA LYS A 209 -2.96 8.81 -27.73
C LYS A 209 -4.06 9.50 -26.91
N ILE A 210 -5.30 9.00 -26.94
CA ILE A 210 -6.38 9.55 -26.11
C ILE A 210 -6.09 9.30 -24.63
N THR A 211 -5.71 8.07 -24.27
CA THR A 211 -5.40 7.71 -22.86
C THR A 211 -4.24 8.55 -22.29
N LYS A 212 -3.30 8.97 -23.13
CA LYS A 212 -2.16 9.81 -22.76
C LYS A 212 -2.45 11.32 -22.81
N GLY A 213 -3.60 11.72 -23.37
CA GLY A 213 -4.00 13.12 -23.55
C GLY A 213 -3.44 13.81 -24.80
N ASP A 214 -2.77 13.09 -25.71
CA ASP A 214 -2.30 13.62 -27.00
C ASP A 214 -3.46 13.98 -27.94
N ILE A 215 -4.59 13.29 -27.79
CA ILE A 215 -5.88 13.63 -28.40
C ILE A 215 -6.81 14.03 -27.24
N SER A 216 -7.32 15.25 -27.26
CA SER A 216 -8.13 15.76 -26.16
C SER A 216 -9.56 15.21 -26.18
N LEU A 217 -10.18 15.10 -25.01
CA LEU A 217 -11.57 14.66 -24.88
C LEU A 217 -12.54 15.47 -25.75
N GLY A 218 -12.34 16.80 -25.84
CA GLY A 218 -13.13 17.67 -26.71
C GLY A 218 -13.03 17.30 -28.20
N GLN A 219 -11.85 16.86 -28.65
CA GLN A 219 -11.67 16.33 -30.01
C GLN A 219 -12.42 15.00 -30.19
N VAL A 220 -12.34 14.10 -29.20
CA VAL A 220 -13.03 12.79 -29.23
C VAL A 220 -14.53 12.98 -29.36
N ILE A 221 -15.14 13.80 -28.49
CA ILE A 221 -16.57 14.12 -28.52
C ILE A 221 -16.96 14.75 -29.86
N SER A 222 -16.17 15.68 -30.36
CA SER A 222 -16.44 16.36 -31.63
C SER A 222 -16.42 15.40 -32.82
N VAL A 223 -15.47 14.45 -32.85
CA VAL A 223 -15.36 13.46 -33.93
C VAL A 223 -16.53 12.46 -33.83
N LYS A 224 -16.83 11.94 -32.64
CA LYS A 224 -17.96 11.03 -32.42
C LYS A 224 -19.28 11.67 -32.90
N ALA A 225 -19.56 12.90 -32.47
CA ALA A 225 -20.76 13.63 -32.87
C ALA A 225 -20.84 13.89 -34.39
N LYS A 226 -19.71 14.12 -35.07
CA LYS A 226 -19.68 14.26 -36.53
C LYS A 226 -20.09 12.97 -37.23
N ILE A 227 -19.54 11.83 -36.80
CA ILE A 227 -19.83 10.53 -37.40
C ILE A 227 -21.31 10.16 -37.21
N THR A 228 -21.84 10.34 -36.00
CA THR A 228 -23.26 10.05 -35.73
C THR A 228 -24.20 10.90 -36.60
N LYS A 229 -23.87 12.17 -36.83
CA LYS A 229 -24.64 13.06 -37.72
C LYS A 229 -24.54 12.69 -39.20
N THR A 230 -23.43 12.13 -39.66
CA THR A 230 -23.28 11.70 -41.06
C THR A 230 -24.05 10.41 -41.36
N ASN A 231 -24.33 9.61 -40.34
CA ASN A 231 -25.04 8.33 -40.45
C ASN A 231 -26.54 8.40 -40.07
N SER A 232 -27.06 9.58 -39.71
CA SER A 232 -28.48 9.84 -39.41
C SER A 232 -29.19 10.44 -40.62
#